data_AF-A0AAE3CFV8-F1
#
_entry.id   AF-A0AAE3CFV8-F1
#
_cell.length_a   1.000
_cell.length_b   1.000
_cell.length_c   1.000
_cell.angle_alpha   90.00
_cell.angle_beta   90.00
_cell.angle_gamma   90.00
#
_symmetry.space_group_name_H-M   'P 1'
#
loop_
_entity.id
_entity.type
_entity.pdbx_description
1 polymer ?
#
loop_
_entity_poly.entity_id
_entity_poly.type
_entity_poly.pdbx_seq_one_letter_code
_entity_poly.pdbx_strand_id
1 'polypeptide(L)' 'RGLGLSMIQTLGHIALRMGVKTLYATVSPINYLVAAALKSAGFKRVKTQVLEERIFEADL' A
#
# COMPACT_ATOMS: atom_id res chain seq x y z
N ARG A 1 1.42 -3.76 18.38
CA ARG A 1 2.37 -3.80 17.25
C ARG A 1 1.64 -4.46 16.08
N GLY A 2 1.59 -3.87 14.89
CA GLY A 2 0.93 -4.46 13.71
C GLY A 2 -0.43 -3.86 13.30
N LEU A 3 -0.98 -2.90 14.06
CA LEU A 3 -2.29 -2.31 13.78
C LEU A 3 -2.39 -1.71 12.36
N GLY A 4 -1.34 -1.03 11.89
CA GLY A 4 -1.28 -0.50 10.53
C GLY A 4 -1.34 -1.59 9.44
N LEU A 5 -0.63 -2.71 9.63
CA LEU A 5 -0.68 -3.84 8.69
C LEU A 5 -2.06 -4.48 8.66
N SER A 6 -2.65 -4.74 9.84
CA SER A 6 -4.00 -5.30 9.94
C SER A 6 -5.05 -4.40 9.31
N MET A 7 -4.91 -3.07 9.43
CA MET A 7 -5.78 -2.10 8.74
C MET A 7 -5.64 -2.18 7.22
N ILE A 8 -4.41 -2.21 6.69
CA ILE A 8 -4.16 -2.32 5.24
C ILE A 8 -4.80 -3.62 4.69
N GLN A 9 -4.62 -4.74 5.39
CA GLN A 9 -5.22 -6.02 5.00
C GLN A 9 -6.76 -5.99 5.06
N THR A 10 -7.33 -5.37 6.09
CA THR A 10 -8.78 -5.23 6.24
C THR A 10 -9.36 -4.39 5.10
N LEU A 11 -8.70 -3.28 4.75
CA LEU A 11 -9.09 -2.43 3.62
C LEU A 11 -8.97 -3.18 2.29
N GLY A 12 -7.93 -3.99 2.10
CA GLY A 12 -7.79 -4.86 0.93
C GLY A 12 -8.96 -5.83 0.79
N HIS A 13 -9.37 -6.48 1.88
CA HIS A 13 -10.52 -7.40 1.88
C HIS A 13 -11.85 -6.70 1.57
N ILE A 14 -12.06 -5.51 2.14
CA ILE A 14 -13.26 -4.70 1.84
C ILE A 14 -13.27 -4.29 0.36
N ALA A 15 -12.14 -3.80 -0.15
CA ALA A 15 -12.00 -3.38 -1.54
C ALA A 15 -12.25 -4.55 -2.51
N LEU A 16 -11.74 -5.74 -2.23
CA LEU A 16 -11.98 -6.94 -3.02
C LEU A 16 -13.48 -7.28 -3.08
N ARG A 17 -14.18 -7.22 -1.93
CA ARG A 17 -15.64 -7.44 -1.88
C ARG A 17 -16.45 -6.40 -2.65
N MET A 18 -15.91 -5.21 -2.83
CA MET A 18 -16.50 -4.15 -3.66
C MET A 18 -16.18 -4.31 -5.16
N GLY A 19 -15.40 -5.32 -5.55
CA GLY A 19 -14.99 -5.55 -6.94
C GLY A 19 -13.79 -4.70 -7.39
N VAL A 20 -13.06 -4.07 -6.44
CA VAL A 20 -11.80 -3.40 -6.73
C VAL A 20 -10.75 -4.46 -7.04
N LYS A 21 -10.05 -4.28 -8.16
CA LYS A 21 -8.99 -5.21 -8.61
C LYS A 21 -7.59 -4.81 -8.17
N THR A 22 -7.39 -3.51 -7.94
CA THR A 22 -6.05 -2.96 -7.72
C THR A 22 -6.13 -1.80 -6.73
N LEU A 23 -5.20 -1.78 -5.76
CA LEU A 23 -5.01 -0.67 -4.83
C LEU A 23 -3.71 0.05 -5.10
N TYR A 24 -3.75 1.38 -5.03
CA TYR A 24 -2.58 2.24 -5.08
C TYR A 24 -2.36 2.94 -3.75
N ALA A 25 -1.11 3.06 -3.33
CA ALA A 25 -0.71 3.82 -2.16
C ALA A 25 0.49 4.71 -2.50
N THR A 26 0.37 6.00 -2.20
CA THR A 26 1.46 6.96 -2.37
C THR A 26 2.07 7.25 -1.00
N VAL A 27 3.39 7.10 -0.90
CA VAL A 27 4.11 7.26 0.37
C VAL A 27 5.33 8.14 0.17
N SER A 28 5.43 9.19 0.97
CA SER A 28 6.62 10.04 1.05
C SER A 28 7.88 9.21 1.40
N PRO A 29 9.04 9.49 0.78
CA PRO A 29 10.23 8.65 0.90
C PRO A 29 10.81 8.59 2.31
N ILE A 30 10.55 9.63 3.13
CA ILE A 30 10.94 9.68 4.54
C ILE A 30 10.17 8.67 5.41
N ASN A 31 8.99 8.22 4.96
CA ASN A 31 8.12 7.33 5.72
C ASN A 31 8.43 5.85 5.43
N TYR A 32 9.68 5.44 5.73
CA TYR A 32 10.16 4.08 5.47
C TYR A 32 9.39 2.98 6.20
N LEU A 33 8.82 3.27 7.38
CA LEU A 33 7.99 2.33 8.15
C LEU A 33 6.67 2.02 7.43
N VAL A 34 6.04 3.01 6.82
CA VAL A 34 4.80 2.84 6.04
C VAL A 34 5.10 2.05 4.76
N ALA A 35 6.20 2.38 4.08
CA ALA A 35 6.66 1.62 2.92
C ALA A 35 6.96 0.14 3.26
N ALA A 36 7.53 -0.14 4.43
CA ALA A 36 7.74 -1.51 4.90
C ALA A 36 6.42 -2.23 5.18
N ALA A 37 5.45 -1.56 5.84
CA ALA A 37 4.13 -2.13 6.10
C ALA A 37 3.37 -2.46 4.81
N LEU A 38 3.41 -1.59 3.79
CA LEU A 38 2.81 -1.85 2.48
C LEU A 38 3.45 -3.05 1.76
N LYS A 39 4.78 -3.16 1.79
CA LYS A 39 5.48 -4.33 1.25
C LYS A 39 5.08 -5.62 1.97
N SER A 40 4.97 -5.59 3.30
CA SER A 40 4.49 -6.72 4.09
C SER A 40 3.02 -7.07 3.81
N ALA A 41 2.23 -6.11 3.33
CA ALA A 41 0.86 -6.31 2.88
C ALA A 41 0.74 -6.79 1.42
N GLY A 42 1.85 -6.98 0.71
CA GLY A 42 1.85 -7.47 -0.68
C GLY A 42 1.95 -6.40 -1.76
N PHE A 43 2.06 -5.12 -1.40
CA PHE A 43 2.22 -4.05 -2.38
C PHE A 43 3.62 -4.04 -3.00
N LYS A 44 3.68 -3.85 -4.31
CA LYS A 44 4.89 -3.68 -5.12
C LYS A 44 5.14 -2.21 -5.42
N ARG A 45 6.39 -1.77 -5.45
CA ARG A 45 6.74 -0.39 -5.84
C ARG A 45 6.69 -0.28 -7.37
N VAL A 46 5.93 0.68 -7.90
CA VAL A 46 5.68 0.79 -9.35
C VAL A 46 6.40 1.98 -9.96
N LYS A 47 6.35 3.15 -9.30
CA LYS A 47 6.93 4.40 -9.81
C LYS A 47 7.37 5.31 -8.67
N THR A 48 8.31 6.20 -8.99
CA THR A 48 8.61 7.39 -8.17
C THR A 48 7.97 8.57 -8.89
N GLN A 49 7.06 9.28 -8.24
CA GLN A 49 6.40 10.45 -8.83
C GLN A 49 7.22 11.72 -8.57
N VAL A 50 6.98 12.75 -9.37
CA VAL A 50 7.60 14.06 -9.25
C VAL A 50 7.23 14.64 -7.88
N LEU A 51 8.23 14.97 -7.04
CA LEU A 51 8.20 15.22 -5.57
C LEU A 51 8.67 14.07 -4.67
N GLU A 52 9.43 13.11 -5.21
CA GLU A 52 10.10 12.01 -4.47
C GLU A 52 9.17 10.96 -3.82
N GLU A 53 7.86 11.07 -3.99
CA GLU A 53 6.91 10.11 -3.47
C GLU A 53 7.00 8.75 -4.18
N ARG A 54 6.88 7.68 -3.40
CA ARG A 54 6.93 6.30 -3.88
C ARG A 54 5.50 5.78 -4.03
N ILE A 55 5.18 5.31 -5.23
CA ILE A 55 3.89 4.68 -5.54
C ILE A 55 4.03 3.17 -5.37
N PHE A 56 3.09 2.61 -4.62
CA PHE A 56 2.92 1.19 -4.35
C PHE A 56 1.60 0.69 -4.93
N GLU A 57 1.58 -0.53 -5.45
CA GLU A 57 0.42 -1.18 -6.08
C GLU A 57 0.26 -2.60 -5.56
N ALA A 58 -0.97 -2.99 -5.25
CA ALA A 58 -1.34 -4.36 -4.94
C ALA A 58 -2.50 -4.81 -5.81
N ASP A 59 -2.31 -5.92 -6.51
CA ASP A 59 -3.40 -6.69 -7.11
C ASP A 59 -4.13 -7.43 -5.99
N LEU A 60 -5.46 -7.25 -5.91
CA LEU A 60 -6.33 -7.82 -4.88
C LEU A 60 -6.91 -9.17 -5.29
#